data_AF-A0A924NH31-F1
#
_entry.id   AF-A0A924NH31-F1
#
_cell.length_a   1.000
_cell.length_b   1.000
_cell.length_c   1.000
_cell.angle_alpha   90.00
_cell.angle_beta   90.00
_cell.angle_gamma   90.00
#
_symmetry.space_group_name_H-M   'P 1'
#
loop_
_entity.id
_entity.type
_entity.pdbx_description
1 polymer ?
#
loop_
_entity_poly.entity_id
_entity_poly.type
_entity_poly.pdbx_seq_one_letter_code
_entity_poly.pdbx_strand_id
1 'polypeptide(L)'
;MSAGPEPSYAYLGPRGTFAEAALRTLPDAAAARLHPAGSVAAALTAVRDGVVDAAVVPFENSVEGSVPTTLDELAGGAPLQVVAEVLLPVAFSLLVRPGTLLSDVRSVATHPHAEAQCRRWLAAHLPEATVVAAASTADAARL
;
A
#
# COMPACT_ATOMS: atom_id res chain seq x y z
N MET A 1 12.12 -30.50 16.46
CA MET A 1 11.32 -29.27 16.65
C MET A 1 10.34 -29.20 15.49
N SER A 2 9.05 -29.42 15.74
CA SER A 2 8.04 -29.19 14.69
C SER A 2 7.99 -27.70 14.45
N ALA A 3 8.24 -27.25 13.21
CA ALA A 3 7.95 -25.86 12.84
C ALA A 3 6.47 -25.61 13.15
N GLY A 4 6.17 -24.48 13.81
CA GLY A 4 4.78 -24.03 13.95
C GLY A 4 4.13 -23.81 12.59
N PRO A 5 2.81 -23.59 12.52
CA PRO A 5 2.16 -23.22 11.27
C PRO A 5 2.85 -22.01 10.65
N GLU A 6 2.90 -22.00 9.31
CA GLU A 6 3.43 -20.89 8.51
C GLU A 6 2.67 -19.59 8.86
N PRO A 7 3.36 -18.49 9.23
CA PRO A 7 2.68 -17.23 9.53
C PRO A 7 1.87 -16.74 8.34
N SER A 8 0.72 -16.12 8.59
CA SER A 8 -0.18 -15.60 7.57
C SER A 8 -0.53 -14.15 7.85
N TYR A 9 -0.37 -13.29 6.84
CA TYR A 9 -0.57 -11.85 6.99
C TYR A 9 -1.48 -11.29 5.91
N ALA A 10 -2.45 -10.47 6.31
CA ALA A 10 -3.16 -9.60 5.38
C ALA A 10 -2.47 -8.24 5.22
N TYR A 11 -2.67 -7.58 4.09
CA TYR A 11 -2.26 -6.19 3.89
C TYR A 11 -3.21 -5.45 2.96
N LEU A 12 -3.19 -4.12 3.02
CA LEU A 12 -3.95 -3.29 2.07
C LEU A 12 -3.36 -3.45 0.66
N GLY A 13 -4.06 -4.23 -0.16
CA GLY A 13 -3.65 -4.59 -1.50
C GLY A 13 -3.89 -3.49 -2.53
N PRO A 14 -3.59 -3.79 -3.81
CA PRO A 14 -3.14 -5.08 -4.32
C PRO A 14 -1.62 -5.31 -4.11
N ARG A 15 -1.09 -6.42 -4.65
CA ARG A 15 0.38 -6.64 -4.75
C ARG A 15 1.06 -5.46 -5.45
N GLY A 16 2.10 -4.92 -4.83
CA GLY A 16 2.91 -3.79 -5.27
C GLY A 16 2.69 -2.51 -4.47
N THR A 17 1.80 -2.50 -3.47
CA THR A 17 1.52 -1.31 -2.65
C THR A 17 2.61 -1.05 -1.60
N PHE A 18 2.62 0.17 -1.06
CA PHE A 18 3.46 0.49 0.10
C PHE A 18 3.14 -0.35 1.34
N ALA A 19 1.89 -0.78 1.52
CA ALA A 19 1.54 -1.70 2.61
C ALA A 19 2.21 -3.08 2.44
N GLU A 20 2.28 -3.60 1.21
CA GLU A 20 3.06 -4.82 0.95
C GLU A 20 4.56 -4.59 1.19
N ALA A 21 5.10 -3.46 0.73
CA ALA A 21 6.50 -3.11 0.95
C ALA A 21 6.83 -3.02 2.45
N ALA A 22 5.97 -2.41 3.25
CA ALA A 22 6.10 -2.35 4.71
C ALA A 22 6.03 -3.74 5.33
N LEU A 23 5.05 -4.57 4.94
CA LEU A 23 4.92 -5.95 5.42
C LEU A 23 6.20 -6.74 5.17
N ARG A 24 6.78 -6.62 3.98
CA ARG A 24 8.01 -7.34 3.59
C ARG A 24 9.25 -6.98 4.40
N THR A 25 9.21 -5.93 5.22
CA THR A 25 10.30 -5.59 6.14
C THR A 25 10.23 -6.36 7.47
N LEU A 26 9.10 -7.03 7.77
CA LEU A 26 8.96 -7.82 8.98
C LEU A 26 9.85 -9.08 8.92
N PRO A 27 10.46 -9.52 10.04
CA PRO A 27 11.42 -10.63 10.06
C PRO A 27 10.90 -11.93 9.42
N ASP A 28 9.64 -12.26 9.69
CA ASP A 28 9.04 -13.54 9.26
C ASP A 28 8.31 -13.43 7.91
N ALA A 29 8.27 -12.25 7.28
CA ALA A 29 7.50 -12.01 6.06
C ALA A 29 7.97 -12.85 4.86
N ALA A 30 9.25 -13.25 4.83
CA ALA A 30 9.80 -14.07 3.75
C ALA A 30 9.26 -15.51 3.76
N ALA A 31 8.88 -16.01 4.93
CA ALA A 31 8.32 -17.35 5.12
C ALA A 31 6.80 -17.30 5.36
N ALA A 32 6.17 -16.14 5.21
CA ALA A 32 4.76 -15.96 5.50
C ALA A 32 3.89 -16.03 4.24
N ARG A 33 2.67 -16.53 4.40
CA ARG A 33 1.61 -16.43 3.39
C ARG A 33 1.01 -15.03 3.39
N LEU A 34 1.04 -14.36 2.23
CA LEU A 34 0.60 -12.97 2.11
C LEU A 34 -0.77 -12.86 1.42
N HIS A 35 -1.70 -12.15 2.05
CA HIS A 35 -3.09 -12.00 1.61
C HIS A 35 -3.39 -10.52 1.26
N PRO A 36 -3.42 -10.13 -0.02
CA PRO A 36 -3.87 -8.80 -0.41
C PRO A 36 -5.37 -8.65 -0.12
N ALA A 37 -5.74 -7.66 0.68
CA ALA A 37 -7.11 -7.29 0.98
C ALA A 37 -7.55 -6.08 0.16
N GLY A 38 -8.83 -6.02 -0.21
CA GLY A 38 -9.39 -4.90 -1.00
C GLY A 38 -9.61 -3.61 -0.20
N SER A 39 -9.54 -3.67 1.13
CA SER A 39 -9.70 -2.52 2.03
C SER A 39 -9.05 -2.78 3.38
N VAL A 40 -8.85 -1.72 4.17
CA VAL A 40 -8.39 -1.81 5.57
C VAL A 40 -9.36 -2.66 6.39
N ALA A 41 -10.67 -2.42 6.24
CA ALA A 41 -11.72 -3.19 6.89
C ALA A 41 -11.60 -4.69 6.57
N ALA A 42 -11.40 -5.05 5.30
CA ALA A 42 -11.26 -6.44 4.89
C ALA A 42 -10.01 -7.10 5.50
N ALA A 43 -8.88 -6.37 5.58
CA ALA A 43 -7.66 -6.87 6.19
C ALA A 43 -7.84 -7.14 7.70
N LEU A 44 -8.47 -6.20 8.43
CA LEU A 44 -8.69 -6.31 9.87
C LEU A 44 -9.76 -7.34 10.22
N THR A 45 -10.81 -7.47 9.41
CA THR A 45 -11.82 -8.54 9.55
C THR A 45 -11.19 -9.93 9.36
N ALA A 46 -10.25 -10.10 8.43
CA ALA A 46 -9.56 -11.37 8.26
C ALA A 46 -8.78 -11.80 9.52
N VAL A 47 -8.27 -10.85 10.31
CA VAL A 47 -7.65 -11.13 11.63
C VAL A 47 -8.72 -11.53 12.64
N ARG A 48 -9.82 -10.76 12.71
CA ARG A 48 -10.95 -11.03 13.65
C ARG A 48 -11.56 -12.42 13.43
N ASP A 49 -11.67 -12.83 12.17
CA ASP A 49 -12.24 -14.12 11.77
C ASP A 49 -11.25 -15.29 11.89
N GLY A 50 -9.99 -15.01 12.28
CA GLY A 50 -8.93 -16.03 12.38
C GLY A 50 -8.49 -16.61 11.02
N VAL A 51 -8.75 -15.88 9.92
CA VAL A 51 -8.32 -16.27 8.57
C VAL A 51 -6.83 -16.02 8.37
N VAL A 52 -6.29 -14.99 9.02
CA VAL A 52 -4.85 -14.66 9.06
C VAL A 52 -4.41 -14.34 10.49
N ASP A 53 -3.12 -14.45 10.77
CA ASP A 53 -2.56 -14.20 12.11
C ASP A 53 -2.44 -12.71 12.44
N ALA A 54 -2.12 -11.87 11.45
CA ALA A 54 -2.07 -10.41 11.62
C ALA A 54 -2.32 -9.66 10.30
N ALA A 55 -2.47 -8.34 10.39
CA ALA A 55 -2.64 -7.47 9.23
C ALA A 55 -1.71 -6.25 9.29
N VAL A 56 -1.17 -5.86 8.14
CA VAL A 56 -0.41 -4.62 7.95
C VAL A 56 -1.29 -3.61 7.23
N VAL A 57 -1.70 -2.57 7.94
CA VAL A 57 -2.57 -1.50 7.44
C VAL A 57 -1.89 -0.14 7.65
N PRO A 58 -2.13 0.85 6.77
CA PRO A 58 -1.55 2.17 6.95
C PRO A 58 -2.19 2.86 8.16
N PHE A 59 -1.38 3.41 9.05
CA PHE A 59 -1.86 4.07 10.28
C PHE A 59 -1.73 5.59 10.22
N GLU A 60 -0.57 6.08 9.77
CA GLU A 60 -0.27 7.50 9.63
C GLU A 60 0.64 7.74 8.43
N ASN A 61 0.50 8.91 7.80
CA ASN A 61 1.44 9.39 6.81
C ASN A 61 1.87 10.84 7.11
N SER A 62 3.11 11.18 6.77
CA SER A 62 3.71 12.48 7.13
C SER A 62 3.14 13.68 6.36
N VAL A 63 2.26 13.46 5.38
CA VAL A 63 1.74 14.51 4.48
C VAL A 63 0.29 14.87 4.80
N GLU A 64 -0.53 13.89 5.14
CA GLU A 64 -1.99 13.97 5.34
C GLU A 64 -2.38 13.59 6.78
N GLY A 65 -1.44 13.09 7.58
CA GLY A 65 -1.65 12.68 8.97
C GLY A 65 -2.20 11.26 9.10
N SER A 66 -2.93 11.02 10.19
CA SER A 66 -3.50 9.70 10.50
C SER A 66 -4.49 9.24 9.43
N VAL A 67 -4.60 7.94 9.22
CA VAL A 67 -5.51 7.32 8.25
C VAL A 67 -6.86 7.04 8.94
N PRO A 68 -7.93 7.82 8.66
CA PRO A 68 -9.16 7.76 9.43
C PRO A 68 -9.81 6.37 9.39
N THR A 69 -9.81 5.72 8.22
CA THR A 69 -10.39 4.37 8.06
C THR A 69 -9.73 3.35 9.00
N THR A 70 -8.42 3.44 9.24
CA THR A 70 -7.74 2.53 10.17
C THR A 70 -8.13 2.83 11.61
N LEU A 71 -8.25 4.10 11.97
CA LEU A 71 -8.69 4.50 13.31
C LEU A 71 -10.13 4.06 13.59
N ASP A 72 -11.04 4.27 12.64
CA ASP A 72 -12.44 3.88 12.74
C ASP A 72 -12.58 2.35 12.88
N GLU A 73 -11.84 1.59 12.08
CA GLU A 73 -11.84 0.13 12.16
C GLU A 73 -11.27 -0.39 13.48
N LEU A 74 -10.24 0.26 14.05
CA LEU A 74 -9.69 -0.14 15.35
C LEU A 74 -10.59 0.27 16.52
N ALA A 75 -11.35 1.36 16.39
CA ALA A 75 -12.30 1.82 17.41
C ALA A 75 -13.58 0.97 17.45
N GLY A 76 -13.92 0.31 16.35
CA GLY A 76 -15.10 -0.54 16.21
C GLY A 76 -14.83 -2.04 16.29
N GLY A 77 -15.91 -2.83 16.37
CA GLY A 77 -15.88 -4.29 16.21
C GLY A 77 -15.22 -5.05 17.38
N ALA A 78 -14.88 -6.31 17.12
CA ALA A 78 -14.14 -7.12 18.06
C ALA A 78 -12.73 -6.52 18.28
N PRO A 79 -12.21 -6.49 19.53
CA PRO A 79 -10.93 -5.88 19.84
C PRO A 79 -9.78 -6.49 19.04
N LEU A 80 -8.90 -5.61 18.55
CA LEU A 80 -7.62 -5.95 17.95
C LEU A 80 -6.50 -5.31 18.77
N GLN A 81 -5.30 -5.90 18.72
CA GLN A 81 -4.12 -5.37 19.38
C GLN A 81 -3.07 -5.00 18.32
N VAL A 82 -2.52 -3.79 18.42
CA VAL A 82 -1.34 -3.40 17.65
C VAL A 82 -0.11 -4.06 18.29
N VAL A 83 0.57 -4.93 17.55
CA VAL A 83 1.70 -5.74 18.05
C VAL A 83 3.04 -5.33 17.47
N ALA A 84 3.04 -4.51 16.42
CA ALA A 84 4.24 -4.03 15.75
C ALA A 84 3.94 -2.74 14.97
N GLU A 85 4.98 -1.96 14.70
CA GLU A 85 4.94 -0.79 13.81
C GLU A 85 6.06 -0.88 12.77
N VAL A 86 5.82 -0.33 11.58
CA VAL A 86 6.81 -0.23 10.50
C VAL A 86 6.81 1.20 9.98
N LEU A 87 7.97 1.84 10.05
CA LEU A 87 8.23 3.13 9.42
C LEU A 87 8.83 2.88 8.03
N LEU A 88 8.05 3.14 6.98
CA LEU A 88 8.49 2.98 5.60
C LEU A 88 8.76 4.35 4.95
N PRO A 89 10.01 4.66 4.56
CA PRO A 89 10.30 5.84 3.76
C PRO A 89 9.63 5.73 2.38
N VAL A 90 8.68 6.62 2.11
CA VAL A 90 7.95 6.64 0.83
C VAL A 90 8.79 7.36 -0.23
N ALA A 91 9.06 6.67 -1.33
CA ALA A 91 9.67 7.23 -2.52
C ALA A 91 8.82 6.85 -3.74
N PHE A 92 8.64 7.80 -4.65
CA PHE A 92 7.92 7.58 -5.91
C PHE A 92 8.90 7.47 -7.07
N SER A 93 8.55 6.65 -8.05
CA SER A 93 9.27 6.52 -9.32
C SER A 93 8.29 6.61 -10.48
N LEU A 94 8.65 7.35 -11.52
CA LEU A 94 7.92 7.31 -12.79
C LEU A 94 8.33 6.05 -13.55
N LEU A 95 7.38 5.16 -13.79
CA LEU A 95 7.60 3.91 -14.52
C LEU A 95 7.05 4.04 -15.95
N VAL A 96 7.81 3.54 -16.92
CA VAL A 96 7.42 3.50 -18.34
C VAL A 96 7.76 2.14 -18.93
N ARG A 97 7.15 1.81 -20.08
CA ARG A 97 7.49 0.60 -20.82
C ARG A 97 8.91 0.70 -21.40
N PRO A 98 9.63 -0.42 -21.59
CA PRO A 98 10.94 -0.41 -22.22
C PRO A 98 10.92 0.33 -23.56
N GLY A 99 11.88 1.24 -23.75
CA GLY A 99 12.00 2.04 -24.97
C GLY A 99 11.14 3.31 -25.02
N THR A 100 10.27 3.56 -24.04
CA THR A 100 9.51 4.82 -23.95
C THR A 100 10.43 5.94 -23.43
N LEU A 101 10.51 7.04 -24.17
CA LEU A 101 11.21 8.25 -23.73
C LEU A 101 10.28 9.13 -22.89
N LEU A 102 10.86 9.98 -22.05
CA LEU A 102 10.08 10.92 -21.24
C LEU A 102 9.23 11.86 -22.12
N SER A 103 9.75 12.25 -23.29
CA SER A 103 9.05 13.07 -24.28
C SER A 103 7.82 12.39 -24.90
N ASP A 104 7.68 11.08 -24.77
CA ASP A 104 6.57 10.31 -25.32
C ASP A 104 5.39 10.24 -24.35
N VAL A 105 5.60 10.61 -23.08
CA VAL A 105 4.58 10.53 -22.04
C VAL A 105 3.49 11.58 -22.31
N ARG A 106 2.24 11.13 -22.40
CA ARG A 106 1.04 11.97 -22.59
C ARG A 106 0.06 11.87 -21.42
N SER A 107 0.16 10.80 -20.66
CA SER A 107 -0.66 10.58 -19.47
C SER A 107 0.15 9.88 -18.39
N VAL A 108 -0.16 10.19 -17.14
CA VAL A 108 0.42 9.54 -15.96
C VAL A 108 -0.72 8.99 -15.11
N ALA A 109 -0.82 7.67 -14.98
CA ALA A 109 -1.79 7.05 -14.08
C ALA A 109 -1.20 6.95 -12.67
N THR A 110 -1.95 7.34 -11.63
CA THR A 110 -1.53 7.15 -10.23
C THR A 110 -2.69 7.36 -9.24
N HIS A 111 -2.48 7.04 -7.96
CA HIS A 111 -3.42 7.35 -6.89
C HIS A 111 -3.41 8.86 -6.57
N PRO A 112 -4.55 9.50 -6.24
CA PRO A 112 -4.61 10.94 -5.94
C PRO A 112 -3.60 11.41 -4.87
N HIS A 113 -3.34 10.60 -3.84
CA HIS A 113 -2.36 10.95 -2.81
C HIS A 113 -0.92 10.97 -3.35
N ALA A 114 -0.59 10.07 -4.28
CA ALA A 114 0.71 10.05 -4.93
C ALA A 114 0.87 11.22 -5.91
N GLU A 115 -0.19 11.55 -6.66
CA GLU A 115 -0.23 12.75 -7.50
C GLU A 115 0.04 14.01 -6.68
N ALA A 116 -0.67 14.20 -5.55
CA ALA A 116 -0.54 15.39 -4.71
C ALA A 116 0.91 15.61 -4.23
N GLN A 117 1.64 14.53 -3.95
CA GLN A 117 3.04 14.54 -3.53
C GLN A 117 4.02 14.73 -4.70
N CYS A 118 3.67 14.27 -5.90
CA CYS A 118 4.52 14.36 -7.09
C CYS A 118 4.23 15.59 -7.98
N ARG A 119 3.18 16.37 -7.70
CA ARG A 119 2.65 17.43 -8.58
C ARG A 119 3.69 18.43 -9.07
N ARG A 120 4.64 18.83 -8.21
CA ARG A 120 5.69 19.80 -8.57
C ARG A 120 6.66 19.21 -9.59
N TRP A 121 7.03 17.94 -9.42
CA TRP A 121 7.90 17.25 -10.35
C TRP A 121 7.19 17.03 -11.69
N LEU A 122 5.92 16.61 -11.66
CA LEU A 122 5.10 16.43 -12.87
C LEU A 122 4.96 17.75 -13.65
N ALA A 123 4.62 18.85 -13.00
CA ALA A 123 4.51 20.15 -13.66
C ALA A 123 5.82 20.63 -14.28
N ALA A 124 6.97 20.31 -13.67
CA ALA A 124 8.28 20.72 -14.16
C ALA A 124 8.79 19.86 -15.33
N HIS A 125 8.46 18.57 -15.38
CA HIS A 125 9.04 17.62 -16.35
C HIS A 125 8.06 17.11 -17.39
N LEU A 126 6.76 17.14 -17.09
CA LEU A 126 5.67 16.64 -17.91
C LEU A 126 4.47 17.62 -17.92
N PRO A 127 4.68 18.91 -18.26
CA PRO A 127 3.63 19.93 -18.15
C PRO A 127 2.40 19.65 -19.01
N GLU A 128 2.58 18.93 -20.12
CA GLU A 128 1.51 18.59 -21.07
C GLU A 128 0.85 17.23 -20.78
N ALA A 129 1.34 16.48 -19.79
CA ALA A 129 0.78 15.16 -19.49
C ALA A 129 -0.50 15.27 -18.65
N THR A 130 -1.52 14.51 -19.02
CA THR A 130 -2.76 14.41 -18.24
C THR A 130 -2.61 13.39 -17.12
N VAL A 131 -2.94 13.75 -15.87
CA VAL A 131 -2.98 12.78 -14.77
C VAL A 131 -4.30 12.01 -14.81
N VAL A 132 -4.21 10.68 -14.72
CA VAL A 132 -5.35 9.77 -14.71
C VAL A 132 -5.42 9.12 -13.33
N ALA A 133 -6.55 9.26 -12.64
CA ALA A 133 -6.74 8.68 -11.32
C ALA A 133 -6.84 7.15 -11.40
N ALA A 134 -6.14 6.46 -10.49
CA ALA A 134 -6.19 5.03 -10.30
C ALA A 134 -6.51 4.68 -8.84
N ALA A 135 -7.03 3.47 -8.60
CA ALA A 135 -7.39 2.98 -7.27
C ALA A 135 -6.18 2.80 -6.34
N SER A 136 -5.00 2.54 -6.89
CA SER A 136 -3.72 2.49 -6.17
C SER A 136 -2.55 2.79 -7.12
N THR A 137 -1.37 3.10 -6.57
CA THR A 137 -0.13 3.22 -7.38
C THR A 137 0.25 1.89 -8.04
N ALA A 138 -0.07 0.77 -7.39
CA ALA A 138 0.19 -0.56 -7.89
C ALA A 138 -0.76 -0.94 -9.05
N ASP A 139 -2.04 -0.55 -8.97
CA ASP A 139 -2.98 -0.73 -10.08
C ASP A 139 -2.61 0.15 -11.27
N ALA A 140 -2.19 1.39 -11.03
CA ALA A 140 -1.70 2.27 -12.08
C ALA A 140 -0.53 1.67 -12.88
N ALA A 141 0.38 0.96 -12.21
CA ALA A 141 1.52 0.31 -12.86
C ALA A 141 1.15 -0.91 -13.72
N ARG A 142 -0.09 -1.42 -13.63
CA ARG A 142 -0.59 -2.55 -14.44
C ARG A 142 -1.29 -2.12 -15.73
N LEU A 143 -1.68 -0.84 -15.84
CA LEU A 143 -2.32 -0.27 -17.03
C LEU A 143 -1.31 -0.11 -18.17
#